data_AF-A0A1B1M192-F1
#
_entry.id   AF-A0A1B1M192-F1
#
_cell.length_a   1.000
_cell.length_b   1.000
_cell.length_c   1.000
_cell.angle_alpha   90.00
_cell.angle_beta   90.00
_cell.angle_gamma   90.00
#
_symmetry.space_group_name_H-M   'P 1'
#
loop_
_entity.id
_entity.type
_entity.pdbx_description
1 polymer ?
#
loop_
_entity_poly.entity_id
_entity_poly.type
_entity_poly.pdbx_seq_one_letter_code
_entity_poly.pdbx_strand_id
1 'polypeptide(L)'
;MQTFVIPHTVNLLATVHGLRDMGIDRQLSQDADGHDCKPAGLPWVPQGDALRGRRSDPGQPRYRPRRRSRAGNNHCPAGEPRRSTPTLTRGYASLPVSLSARGSRVSYPPRMRGQFTGWPEQAMDVLWQLQGEPAHATRELYRADRERLVRQPMIALLNEVADTDPRYEDFSVWHYRTDSWWWQHQGAVIRLGRKIEIGLRFSLDGLRIQGAWWYPDPGQVDTFRKAVATERSGRELSAIVEDVRKKGYDISGDVMKRPPRGYPTDHARTNLLRHRSLIAARPLGCGQWLHTPEAVDRVLSAAADLDALLMWLVRHVKRAA
;
A
#
# COMPACT_ATOMS: atom_id res chain seq x y z
N MET A 1 -9.53 -34.66 -0.20
CA MET A 1 -9.91 -33.24 -0.03
C MET A 1 -9.27 -32.73 1.25
N GLN A 2 -8.10 -32.10 1.14
CA GLN A 2 -7.40 -31.48 2.27
C GLN A 2 -7.56 -29.96 2.15
N THR A 3 -8.21 -29.37 3.16
CA THR A 3 -8.38 -27.94 3.30
C THR A 3 -7.08 -27.36 3.87
N PHE A 4 -6.28 -26.72 3.02
CA PHE A 4 -5.09 -26.00 3.45
C PHE A 4 -5.48 -24.59 3.92
N VAL A 5 -5.37 -24.35 5.22
CA VAL A 5 -5.44 -22.99 5.80
C VAL A 5 -4.08 -22.34 5.58
N ILE A 6 -4.04 -21.25 4.80
CA ILE A 6 -2.81 -20.48 4.54
C ILE A 6 -2.70 -19.36 5.58
N PRO A 7 -1.59 -19.24 6.33
CA PRO A 7 -1.42 -18.20 7.35
C PRO A 7 -1.14 -16.83 6.73
N HIS A 8 -1.80 -15.78 7.25
CA HIS A 8 -1.81 -14.39 6.78
C HIS A 8 -0.52 -13.57 7.01
N THR A 9 0.64 -14.19 7.23
CA THR A 9 1.80 -13.47 7.78
C THR A 9 2.91 -13.14 6.78
N VAL A 10 2.78 -13.49 5.49
CA VAL A 10 3.84 -13.23 4.48
C VAL A 10 3.62 -11.94 3.68
N ASN A 11 2.52 -11.22 3.88
CA ASN A 11 2.13 -10.10 3.00
C ASN A 11 2.63 -8.71 3.45
N LEU A 12 3.46 -8.61 4.50
CA LEU A 12 3.82 -7.32 5.12
C LEU A 12 5.13 -6.69 4.59
N LEU A 13 6.11 -7.52 4.20
CA LEU A 13 7.42 -7.04 3.68
C LEU A 13 7.34 -6.53 2.23
N ALA A 14 6.38 -7.03 1.44
CA ALA A 14 6.22 -6.63 0.04
C ALA A 14 5.61 -5.23 -0.12
N THR A 15 4.84 -4.75 0.86
CA THR A 15 4.28 -3.39 0.88
C THR A 15 5.36 -2.32 0.94
N VAL A 16 6.51 -2.61 1.55
CA VAL A 16 7.63 -1.65 1.71
C VAL A 16 8.48 -1.52 0.45
N HIS A 17 8.57 -2.55 -0.41
CA HIS A 17 9.36 -2.48 -1.64
C HIS A 17 8.64 -1.78 -2.79
N GLY A 18 7.35 -2.03 -3.02
CA GLY A 18 6.63 -1.33 -4.11
C GLY A 18 6.30 0.14 -3.83
N LEU A 19 6.42 0.60 -2.57
CA LEU A 19 6.32 2.02 -2.21
C LEU A 19 7.68 2.76 -2.28
N ARG A 20 8.81 2.03 -2.30
CA ARG A 20 10.16 2.63 -2.47
C ARG A 20 10.50 2.97 -3.93
N ASP A 21 9.81 2.38 -4.89
CA ASP A 21 10.00 2.69 -6.33
C ASP A 21 9.22 3.94 -6.78
N MET A 22 8.52 4.64 -5.88
CA MET A 22 7.95 5.97 -6.16
C MET A 22 9.01 7.06 -6.01
N GLY A 23 10.06 7.00 -6.82
CA GLY A 23 11.01 8.09 -7.04
C GLY A 23 10.30 9.32 -7.63
N ILE A 24 9.53 10.02 -6.79
CA ILE A 24 9.04 11.35 -7.05
C ILE A 24 9.99 12.28 -6.32
N ASP A 25 10.79 12.93 -7.14
CA ASP A 25 11.81 13.89 -6.77
C ASP A 25 11.22 15.06 -6.00
N ARG A 26 12.08 15.66 -5.19
CA ARG A 26 11.81 16.74 -4.25
C ARG A 26 11.56 18.02 -5.04
N GLN A 27 10.35 18.25 -5.53
CA GLN A 27 9.99 19.51 -6.19
C GLN A 27 8.73 20.13 -5.59
N LEU A 28 8.85 21.44 -5.38
CA LEU A 28 8.02 22.28 -4.54
C LEU A 28 6.54 22.22 -4.95
N SER A 29 5.68 22.11 -3.93
CA SER A 29 4.26 21.81 -3.95
C SER A 29 3.41 22.90 -4.62
N GLN A 30 3.12 22.73 -5.90
CA GLN A 30 1.93 23.29 -6.54
C GLN A 30 1.12 22.11 -7.07
N ASP A 31 -0.17 22.02 -6.75
CA ASP A 31 -1.04 21.04 -7.40
C ASP A 31 -1.28 21.39 -8.87
N ALA A 32 -2.00 20.53 -9.61
CA ALA A 32 -2.26 20.73 -11.04
C ALA A 32 -3.02 22.04 -11.35
N ASP A 33 -3.67 22.62 -10.34
CA ASP A 33 -4.43 23.87 -10.41
C ASP A 33 -3.66 25.07 -9.82
N GLY A 34 -2.41 24.87 -9.38
CA GLY A 34 -1.51 25.92 -8.88
C GLY A 34 -1.69 26.26 -7.40
N HIS A 35 -2.44 25.47 -6.62
CA HIS A 35 -2.59 25.69 -5.18
C HIS A 35 -1.35 25.25 -4.40
N ASP A 36 -0.88 26.11 -3.48
CA ASP A 36 0.14 25.73 -2.49
C ASP A 36 -0.56 25.04 -1.32
N CYS A 37 -0.25 23.76 -1.15
CA CYS A 37 -0.87 22.93 -0.13
C CYS A 37 -0.26 23.10 1.27
N LYS A 38 0.66 24.05 1.46
CA LYS A 38 1.24 24.36 2.77
C LYS A 38 0.20 25.04 3.68
N PRO A 39 0.17 24.69 4.98
CA PRO A 39 -0.69 25.37 5.93
C PRO A 39 -0.35 26.87 5.99
N ALA A 40 -1.38 27.72 5.92
CA ALA A 40 -1.21 29.16 5.94
C ALA A 40 -0.79 29.64 7.35
N GLY A 41 0.34 30.34 7.44
CA GLY A 41 0.67 31.15 8.62
C GLY A 41 1.33 30.45 9.81
N LEU A 42 1.79 29.19 9.69
CA LEU A 42 2.60 28.58 10.74
C LEU A 42 4.09 28.96 10.59
N PRO A 43 4.73 29.57 11.61
CA PRO A 43 6.16 29.79 11.58
C PRO A 43 6.88 28.45 11.54
N TRP A 44 7.86 28.32 10.64
CA TRP A 44 8.85 27.25 10.69
C TRP A 44 9.48 27.28 12.09
N VAL A 45 9.28 26.22 12.88
CA VAL A 45 10.02 26.02 14.12
C VAL A 45 11.31 25.30 13.73
N PRO A 46 12.49 25.95 13.80
CA PRO A 46 13.75 25.23 13.69
C PRO A 46 13.73 24.09 14.70
N GLN A 47 13.89 22.85 14.24
CA GLN A 47 14.31 21.77 15.12
C GLN A 47 15.74 22.13 15.57
N GLY A 48 15.81 22.79 16.72
CA GLY A 48 17.03 23.38 17.25
C GLY A 48 18.11 22.34 17.47
N ASP A 49 19.27 22.62 16.90
CA ASP A 49 20.56 22.12 17.34
C ASP A 49 20.77 22.45 18.83
N ALA A 50 20.51 21.48 19.70
CA ALA A 50 21.01 21.42 21.06
C ALA A 50 21.44 19.97 21.28
N LEU A 51 22.72 19.62 21.45
CA LEU A 51 23.77 20.26 22.22
C LEU A 51 25.14 19.94 21.60
N ARG A 52 25.93 20.96 21.27
CA ARG A 52 27.37 20.82 21.03
C ARG A 52 28.11 21.95 21.76
N GLY A 53 28.55 21.68 22.99
CA GLY A 53 29.44 22.53 23.79
C GLY A 53 30.22 21.67 24.77
N ARG A 54 31.56 21.73 24.70
CA ARG A 54 32.54 20.76 25.23
C ARG A 54 33.04 21.05 26.66
N ARG A 55 33.54 20.00 27.30
CA ARG A 55 34.84 19.80 28.05
C ARG A 55 34.57 18.90 29.28
N SER A 56 35.38 17.92 29.73
CA SER A 56 36.62 17.24 29.31
C SER A 56 36.79 16.01 30.23
N ASP A 57 37.10 14.82 29.67
CA ASP A 57 37.92 13.66 30.14
C ASP A 57 37.89 13.11 31.62
N PRO A 58 38.43 11.91 31.95
CA PRO A 58 38.75 10.70 31.17
C PRO A 58 38.19 9.38 31.79
N GLY A 59 38.19 8.28 31.02
CA GLY A 59 38.10 6.93 31.61
C GLY A 59 37.57 5.83 30.70
N GLN A 60 38.39 5.31 29.78
CA GLN A 60 38.17 4.00 29.18
C GLN A 60 39.38 3.09 29.42
N PRO A 61 39.19 1.83 29.87
CA PRO A 61 40.14 0.77 29.62
C PRO A 61 39.86 0.11 28.26
N ARG A 62 40.90 0.08 27.44
CA ARG A 62 40.98 -0.59 26.14
C ARG A 62 41.02 -2.11 26.35
N TYR A 63 40.17 -2.87 25.63
CA TYR A 63 40.35 -4.31 25.46
C TYR A 63 40.88 -4.59 24.04
N ARG A 64 42.10 -5.17 23.96
CA ARG A 64 42.72 -5.66 22.72
C ARG A 64 42.42 -7.14 22.52
N PRO A 65 42.27 -7.62 21.27
CA PRO A 65 42.08 -9.04 21.00
C PRO A 65 43.41 -9.80 21.02
N ARG A 66 43.45 -10.97 21.67
CA ARG A 66 44.55 -11.93 21.55
C ARG A 66 44.22 -12.97 20.47
N ARG A 67 45.09 -13.04 19.46
CA ARG A 67 45.20 -14.10 18.46
C ARG A 67 46.45 -14.92 18.77
N ARG A 68 46.33 -16.26 18.65
CA ARG A 68 47.33 -17.32 18.36
C ARG A 68 47.03 -18.56 19.23
N SER A 69 47.14 -19.80 18.79
CA SER A 69 47.29 -20.43 17.47
C SER A 69 47.33 -21.96 17.67
N ARG A 70 46.64 -22.69 16.78
CA ARG A 70 47.00 -23.97 16.10
C ARG A 70 47.30 -25.28 16.89
N ALA A 71 46.90 -26.37 16.22
CA ALA A 71 47.14 -27.82 16.43
C ALA A 71 46.17 -28.51 17.40
N GLY A 72 45.58 -29.67 17.11
CA GLY A 72 45.63 -30.56 15.95
C GLY A 72 44.83 -31.83 16.24
N ASN A 73 44.34 -32.46 15.16
CA ASN A 73 43.93 -33.85 14.97
C ASN A 73 42.80 -34.52 15.78
N ASN A 74 41.82 -34.96 14.98
CA ASN A 74 41.25 -36.31 14.85
C ASN A 74 40.56 -36.95 16.07
N HIS A 75 39.27 -37.25 15.93
CA HIS A 75 38.71 -38.60 15.73
C HIS A 75 37.20 -38.60 16.08
N CYS A 76 36.34 -39.04 15.15
CA CYS A 76 35.10 -39.73 15.49
C CYS A 76 35.45 -41.20 15.77
N PRO A 77 34.72 -41.89 16.67
CA PRO A 77 33.65 -42.75 16.16
C PRO A 77 32.41 -42.85 17.05
N ALA A 78 31.41 -43.51 16.48
CA ALA A 78 30.07 -43.84 16.98
C ALA A 78 30.03 -44.78 18.20
N GLY A 79 28.88 -44.82 18.89
CA GLY A 79 28.53 -45.88 19.84
C GLY A 79 27.35 -45.56 20.76
N GLU A 80 26.12 -45.78 20.30
CA GLU A 80 24.99 -46.22 21.15
C GLU A 80 25.20 -47.71 21.55
N PRO A 81 24.54 -48.33 22.57
CA PRO A 81 23.12 -48.14 22.92
C PRO A 81 22.64 -48.31 24.40
N ARG A 82 21.42 -47.81 24.64
CA ARG A 82 20.27 -48.35 25.44
C ARG A 82 20.35 -48.71 26.93
N ARG A 83 19.36 -48.14 27.65
CA ARG A 83 18.33 -48.70 28.58
C ARG A 83 18.16 -47.76 29.79
N SER A 84 17.00 -47.44 30.36
CA SER A 84 15.59 -47.79 30.16
C SER A 84 14.75 -46.86 31.08
N THR A 85 13.50 -46.63 30.71
CA THR A 85 12.42 -45.83 31.32
C THR A 85 11.99 -46.29 32.74
N PRO A 86 11.15 -45.52 33.48
CA PRO A 86 9.71 -45.68 33.31
C PRO A 86 8.85 -44.39 33.29
N THR A 87 7.83 -44.52 32.46
CA THR A 87 6.51 -43.91 32.27
C THR A 87 5.80 -43.30 33.50
N LEU A 88 5.12 -42.16 33.28
CA LEU A 88 3.84 -41.85 33.92
C LEU A 88 2.89 -41.17 32.92
N THR A 89 1.74 -41.80 32.76
CA THR A 89 0.65 -41.53 31.82
C THR A 89 -0.31 -40.51 32.43
N ARG A 90 -0.81 -39.55 31.64
CA ARG A 90 -2.07 -38.85 31.96
C ARG A 90 -2.84 -38.57 30.68
N GLY A 91 -3.91 -39.33 30.48
CA GLY A 91 -4.90 -39.10 29.43
C GLY A 91 -5.93 -38.05 29.86
N TYR A 92 -6.54 -37.39 28.87
CA TYR A 92 -7.86 -36.80 28.98
C TYR A 92 -8.63 -37.07 27.70
N ALA A 93 -9.91 -37.34 27.90
CA ALA A 93 -10.83 -38.02 27.01
C ALA A 93 -11.48 -37.10 25.97
N SER A 94 -11.87 -37.73 24.88
CA SER A 94 -12.71 -37.21 23.81
C SER A 94 -14.17 -37.13 24.24
N LEU A 95 -14.87 -36.05 23.90
CA LEU A 95 -16.33 -36.01 23.79
C LEU A 95 -16.76 -35.27 22.50
N PRO A 96 -17.88 -35.67 21.87
CA PRO A 96 -18.25 -35.26 20.53
C PRO A 96 -19.09 -33.98 20.53
N VAL A 97 -18.86 -33.08 19.57
CA VAL A 97 -19.79 -31.99 19.28
C VAL A 97 -20.18 -32.06 17.81
N SER A 98 -21.47 -32.28 17.61
CA SER A 98 -22.18 -32.31 16.34
C SER A 98 -22.03 -30.98 15.60
N LEU A 99 -21.55 -31.05 14.36
CA LEU A 99 -21.61 -29.94 13.42
C LEU A 99 -23.05 -29.75 12.95
N SER A 100 -23.74 -28.75 13.49
CA SER A 100 -24.82 -28.08 12.76
C SER A 100 -24.22 -26.86 12.06
N ALA A 101 -24.09 -26.95 10.74
CA ALA A 101 -23.65 -25.87 9.89
C ALA A 101 -24.77 -24.82 9.78
N ARG A 102 -24.63 -23.72 10.52
CA ARG A 102 -25.21 -22.43 10.14
C ARG A 102 -24.06 -21.45 10.02
N GLY A 103 -23.75 -21.08 8.77
CA GLY A 103 -22.74 -20.09 8.45
C GLY A 103 -23.10 -18.76 9.10
N SER A 104 -22.46 -18.47 10.24
CA SER A 104 -22.42 -17.14 10.80
C SER A 104 -21.67 -16.25 9.80
N ARG A 105 -22.42 -15.59 8.91
CA ARG A 105 -21.95 -14.35 8.31
C ARG A 105 -21.59 -13.45 9.49
N VAL A 106 -20.34 -13.00 9.54
CA VAL A 106 -19.94 -11.94 10.46
C VAL A 106 -20.79 -10.73 10.07
N SER A 107 -21.89 -10.51 10.79
CA SER A 107 -22.65 -9.27 10.72
C SER A 107 -21.75 -8.18 11.25
N TYR A 108 -21.27 -7.33 10.35
CA TYR A 108 -20.75 -6.04 10.76
C TYR A 108 -21.89 -5.28 11.46
N PRO A 109 -21.62 -4.58 12.58
CA PRO A 109 -22.62 -3.72 13.20
C PRO A 109 -23.12 -2.68 12.19
N PRO A 110 -24.37 -2.19 12.33
CA PRO A 110 -24.87 -1.11 11.49
C PRO A 110 -23.89 0.05 11.55
N ARG A 111 -23.40 0.47 10.38
CA ARG A 111 -22.42 1.55 10.26
C ARG A 111 -22.99 2.79 10.94
N MET A 112 -22.43 3.22 12.06
CA MET A 112 -22.62 4.60 12.53
C MET A 112 -21.85 5.50 11.56
N ARG A 113 -22.47 5.81 10.42
CA ARG A 113 -21.90 6.63 9.35
C ARG A 113 -21.99 8.08 9.80
N GLY A 114 -20.89 8.62 10.31
CA GLY A 114 -20.70 10.07 10.24
C GLY A 114 -20.61 10.45 8.77
N GLN A 115 -21.40 11.44 8.35
CA GLN A 115 -21.28 12.02 7.02
C GLN A 115 -19.89 12.63 6.84
N PHE A 116 -19.32 12.48 5.66
CA PHE A 116 -18.10 13.13 5.27
C PHE A 116 -18.37 14.62 5.05
N THR A 117 -17.66 15.46 5.80
CA THR A 117 -17.81 16.92 5.76
C THR A 117 -16.59 17.61 5.15
N GLY A 118 -15.63 16.85 4.61
CA GLY A 118 -14.31 17.35 4.24
C GLY A 118 -13.22 16.90 5.21
N TRP A 119 -11.95 17.07 4.81
CA TRP A 119 -10.87 17.07 5.78
C TRP A 119 -10.86 18.40 6.53
N PRO A 120 -10.79 18.42 7.86
CA PRO A 120 -10.57 19.67 8.59
C PRO A 120 -9.21 20.28 8.24
N GLU A 121 -9.07 21.60 8.21
CA GLU A 121 -7.79 22.27 7.91
C GLU A 121 -6.65 21.79 8.82
N GLN A 122 -6.96 21.51 10.10
CA GLN A 122 -6.00 20.99 11.07
C GLN A 122 -5.40 19.64 10.68
N ALA A 123 -6.01 18.90 9.74
CA ALA A 123 -5.42 17.68 9.18
C ALA A 123 -4.07 17.98 8.50
N MET A 124 -3.96 19.12 7.82
CA MET A 124 -2.72 19.54 7.16
C MET A 124 -1.66 19.93 8.19
N ASP A 125 -2.06 20.60 9.28
CA ASP A 125 -1.16 20.93 10.39
C ASP A 125 -0.56 19.68 11.03
N VAL A 126 -1.39 18.65 11.27
CA VAL A 126 -0.91 17.36 11.80
C VAL A 126 0.09 16.72 10.84
N LEU A 127 -0.22 16.66 9.55
CA LEU A 127 0.69 16.09 8.55
C LEU A 127 1.99 16.89 8.42
N TRP A 128 1.93 18.21 8.60
CA TRP A 128 3.11 19.08 8.64
C TRP A 128 4.03 18.75 9.81
N GLN A 129 3.47 18.58 11.01
CA GLN A 129 4.24 18.21 12.21
C GLN A 129 4.86 16.81 12.11
N LEU A 130 4.31 15.95 11.26
CA LEU A 130 4.79 14.59 11.01
C LEU A 130 5.77 14.48 9.82
N GLN A 131 6.14 15.59 9.18
CA GLN A 131 7.08 15.61 8.05
C GLN A 131 8.49 15.13 8.43
N GLY A 132 9.14 14.46 7.48
CA GLY A 132 10.48 13.92 7.66
C GLY A 132 10.54 12.82 8.74
N GLU A 133 11.45 12.97 9.69
CA GLU A 133 11.69 12.01 10.77
C GLU A 133 11.57 12.69 12.14
N PRO A 134 10.34 13.07 12.55
CA PRO A 134 10.13 13.76 13.82
C PRO A 134 10.45 12.83 15.00
N ALA A 135 10.84 13.44 16.13
CA ALA A 135 11.14 12.71 17.35
C ALA A 135 9.95 11.84 17.81
N HIS A 136 10.24 10.75 18.53
CA HIS A 136 9.21 9.84 19.03
C HIS A 136 8.12 10.56 19.85
N ALA A 137 8.50 11.53 20.69
CA ALA A 137 7.56 12.31 21.48
C ALA A 137 6.55 13.08 20.61
N THR A 138 7.00 13.72 19.53
CA THR A 138 6.12 14.41 18.55
C THR A 138 5.16 13.42 17.88
N ARG A 139 5.65 12.24 17.49
CA ARG A 139 4.83 11.20 16.86
C ARG A 139 3.72 10.71 17.78
N GLU A 140 4.03 10.47 19.04
CA GLU A 140 3.03 10.04 20.02
C GLU A 140 2.04 11.16 20.35
N LEU A 141 2.49 12.42 20.43
CA LEU A 141 1.62 13.58 20.66
C LEU A 141 0.55 13.71 19.58
N TYR A 142 0.94 13.63 18.30
CA TYR A 142 0.01 13.80 17.16
C TYR A 142 -0.71 12.52 16.74
N ARG A 143 -0.49 11.39 17.42
CA ARG A 143 -1.03 10.09 17.02
C ARG A 143 -2.56 10.07 17.03
N ALA A 144 -3.17 10.57 18.10
CA ALA A 144 -4.62 10.62 18.25
C ALA A 144 -5.26 11.60 17.26
N ASP A 145 -4.63 12.76 17.06
CA ASP A 145 -5.09 13.76 16.10
C ASP A 145 -4.97 13.26 14.66
N ARG A 146 -3.91 12.54 14.31
CA ARG A 146 -3.78 11.93 12.98
C ARG A 146 -4.88 10.90 12.72
N GLU A 147 -5.22 10.07 13.71
CA GLU A 147 -6.36 9.15 13.58
C GLU A 147 -7.66 9.93 13.32
N ARG A 148 -7.97 10.91 14.18
CA ARG A 148 -9.22 11.66 14.17
C ARG A 148 -9.37 12.61 12.97
N LEU A 149 -8.33 13.34 12.61
CA LEU A 149 -8.36 14.43 11.62
C LEU A 149 -7.96 13.97 10.22
N VAL A 150 -7.19 12.88 10.08
CA VAL A 150 -6.70 12.41 8.76
C VAL A 150 -7.37 11.12 8.34
N ARG A 151 -7.37 10.11 9.23
CA ARG A 151 -7.85 8.77 8.89
C ARG A 151 -9.36 8.63 8.98
N GLN A 152 -10.01 9.16 10.01
CA GLN A 152 -11.48 9.07 10.14
C GLN A 152 -12.22 9.77 8.98
N PRO A 153 -11.79 10.95 8.48
CA PRO A 153 -12.40 11.53 7.28
C PRO A 153 -12.19 10.68 6.02
N MET A 154 -11.04 10.03 5.85
CA MET A 154 -10.83 9.06 4.75
C MET A 154 -11.83 7.88 4.83
N ILE A 155 -12.11 7.39 6.04
CA ILE A 155 -13.11 6.33 6.26
C ILE A 155 -14.52 6.85 5.93
N ALA A 156 -14.87 8.06 6.37
CA ALA A 156 -16.16 8.67 6.08
C ALA A 156 -16.36 8.88 4.57
N LEU A 157 -15.35 9.43 3.87
CA LEU A 157 -15.39 9.61 2.40
C LEU A 157 -15.64 8.27 1.70
N LEU A 158 -14.93 7.21 2.08
CA LEU A 158 -15.10 5.90 1.44
C LEU A 158 -16.43 5.22 1.77
N ASN A 159 -17.02 5.51 2.94
CA ASN A 159 -18.37 5.07 3.23
C ASN A 159 -19.40 5.69 2.28
N GLU A 160 -19.26 6.98 1.96
CA GLU A 160 -20.18 7.66 1.02
C GLU A 160 -19.95 7.24 -0.44
N VAL A 161 -18.69 7.06 -0.84
CA VAL A 161 -18.35 6.47 -2.14
C VAL A 161 -18.97 5.08 -2.28
N ALA A 162 -18.89 4.24 -1.25
CA ALA A 162 -19.51 2.92 -1.22
C ALA A 162 -21.04 2.95 -1.21
N ASP A 163 -21.67 4.00 -0.67
CA ASP A 163 -23.13 4.16 -0.70
C ASP A 163 -23.64 4.57 -2.09
N THR A 164 -22.79 5.20 -2.90
CA THR A 164 -23.13 5.59 -4.27
C THR A 164 -23.09 4.41 -5.23
N ASP A 165 -22.11 3.51 -5.10
CA ASP A 165 -21.97 2.32 -5.94
C ASP A 165 -21.47 1.12 -5.11
N PRO A 166 -22.24 0.02 -5.03
CA PRO A 166 -21.86 -1.20 -4.30
C PRO A 166 -20.52 -1.80 -4.71
N ARG A 167 -20.02 -1.53 -5.92
CA ARG A 167 -18.70 -1.98 -6.37
C ARG A 167 -17.56 -1.43 -5.51
N TYR A 168 -17.80 -0.36 -4.76
CA TYR A 168 -16.81 0.28 -3.92
C TYR A 168 -16.89 -0.14 -2.44
N GLU A 169 -17.75 -1.11 -2.09
CA GLU A 169 -17.94 -1.57 -0.71
C GLU A 169 -16.72 -2.29 -0.11
N ASP A 170 -15.92 -3.00 -0.92
CA ASP A 170 -14.69 -3.66 -0.46
C ASP A 170 -13.52 -2.68 -0.43
N PHE A 171 -13.48 -1.84 0.60
CA PHE A 171 -12.37 -0.93 0.82
C PHE A 171 -11.61 -1.20 2.12
N SER A 172 -10.39 -0.68 2.19
CA SER A 172 -9.58 -0.68 3.41
C SER A 172 -8.80 0.61 3.52
N VAL A 173 -8.84 1.21 4.70
CA VAL A 173 -8.02 2.35 5.06
C VAL A 173 -6.85 1.85 5.89
N TRP A 174 -5.64 2.31 5.59
CA TRP A 174 -4.45 1.86 6.30
C TRP A 174 -4.26 2.58 7.63
N HIS A 175 -3.85 1.83 8.66
CA HIS A 175 -3.57 2.38 9.98
C HIS A 175 -2.19 3.04 10.03
N TYR A 176 -1.96 3.85 11.05
CA TYR A 176 -0.64 4.34 11.40
C TYR A 176 0.34 3.18 11.64
N ARG A 177 1.56 3.27 11.10
CA ARG A 177 2.62 2.23 11.21
C ARG A 177 3.96 2.84 11.58
N THR A 178 5.02 2.03 11.58
CA THR A 178 6.35 2.36 12.08
C THR A 178 7.24 3.16 11.14
N ASP A 179 6.92 3.26 9.85
CA ASP A 179 7.78 3.94 8.88
C ASP A 179 7.25 5.34 8.59
N SER A 180 8.15 6.30 8.33
CA SER A 180 7.82 7.71 8.11
C SER A 180 6.84 7.96 6.97
N TRP A 181 6.87 7.11 5.95
CA TRP A 181 5.88 7.14 4.88
C TRP A 181 4.44 7.05 5.43
N TRP A 182 4.19 6.15 6.39
CA TRP A 182 2.87 5.96 7.00
C TRP A 182 2.46 7.10 7.93
N TRP A 183 3.41 7.88 8.44
CA TRP A 183 3.09 9.04 9.26
C TRP A 183 2.57 10.18 8.40
N GLN A 184 3.21 10.38 7.25
CA GLN A 184 2.98 11.51 6.34
C GLN A 184 1.92 11.25 5.27
N HIS A 185 1.57 9.98 5.03
CA HIS A 185 0.58 9.60 4.02
C HIS A 185 -0.54 8.79 4.64
N GLN A 186 -1.78 9.17 4.35
CA GLN A 186 -2.94 8.36 4.62
C GLN A 186 -3.39 7.67 3.34
N GLY A 187 -3.14 6.36 3.27
CA GLY A 187 -3.56 5.54 2.14
C GLY A 187 -4.88 4.82 2.40
N ALA A 188 -5.62 4.59 1.32
CA ALA A 188 -6.75 3.68 1.27
C ALA A 188 -6.83 2.98 -0.09
N VAL A 189 -7.50 1.84 -0.13
CA VAL A 189 -7.71 1.05 -1.34
C VAL A 189 -9.15 0.56 -1.42
N ILE A 190 -9.71 0.57 -2.62
CA ILE A 190 -10.99 -0.05 -3.00
C ILE A 190 -10.65 -1.20 -3.96
N ARG A 191 -11.03 -2.42 -3.63
CA ARG A 191 -10.70 -3.61 -4.43
C ARG A 191 -11.84 -3.92 -5.40
N LEU A 192 -11.54 -3.86 -6.70
CA LEU A 192 -12.51 -4.18 -7.76
C LEU A 192 -12.32 -5.59 -8.31
N GLY A 193 -11.13 -6.16 -8.11
CA GLY A 193 -10.80 -7.50 -8.55
C GLY A 193 -9.50 -7.99 -7.95
N ARG A 194 -9.08 -9.19 -8.33
CA ARG A 194 -7.79 -9.75 -7.91
C ARG A 194 -6.67 -8.85 -8.41
N LYS A 195 -5.96 -8.22 -7.47
CA LYS A 195 -4.82 -7.32 -7.75
C LYS A 195 -5.19 -6.07 -8.54
N ILE A 196 -6.49 -5.76 -8.65
CA ILE A 196 -7.01 -4.60 -9.37
C ILE A 196 -7.78 -3.74 -8.38
N GLU A 197 -7.32 -2.51 -8.18
CA GLU A 197 -7.80 -1.64 -7.12
C GLU A 197 -7.76 -0.16 -7.52
N ILE A 198 -8.61 0.64 -6.88
CA ILE A 198 -8.49 2.09 -6.82
C ILE A 198 -7.78 2.43 -5.51
N GLY A 199 -6.66 3.14 -5.58
CA GLY A 199 -5.94 3.66 -4.43
C GLY A 199 -6.22 5.15 -4.25
N LEU A 200 -6.46 5.55 -3.00
CA LEU A 200 -6.47 6.95 -2.58
C LEU A 200 -5.27 7.21 -1.66
N ARG A 201 -4.65 8.37 -1.81
CA ARG A 201 -3.59 8.83 -0.93
C ARG A 201 -3.81 10.29 -0.59
N PHE A 202 -3.87 10.58 0.70
CA PHE A 202 -3.92 11.94 1.22
C PHE A 202 -2.60 12.27 1.94
N SER A 203 -2.04 13.42 1.64
CA SER A 203 -0.76 13.92 2.18
C SER A 203 -0.72 15.45 2.08
N LEU A 204 0.42 16.06 2.42
CA LEU A 204 0.59 17.50 2.24
C LEU A 204 0.44 17.96 0.79
N ASP A 205 0.67 17.11 -0.22
CA ASP A 205 0.40 17.46 -1.63
C ASP A 205 -1.09 17.37 -2.01
N GLY A 206 -1.97 17.21 -1.03
CA GLY A 206 -3.41 17.01 -1.23
C GLY A 206 -3.80 15.56 -1.48
N LEU A 207 -4.95 15.39 -2.14
CA LEU A 207 -5.51 14.08 -2.46
C LEU A 207 -5.01 13.61 -3.82
N ARG A 208 -4.64 12.33 -3.90
CA ARG A 208 -4.25 11.64 -5.13
C ARG A 208 -5.07 10.37 -5.28
N ILE A 209 -5.45 10.08 -6.52
CA ILE A 209 -6.11 8.82 -6.90
C ILE A 209 -5.23 8.05 -7.89
N GLN A 210 -5.33 6.73 -7.82
CA GLN A 210 -4.76 5.83 -8.81
C GLN A 210 -5.69 4.65 -9.07
N GLY A 211 -5.80 4.22 -10.33
CA GLY A 211 -6.33 2.92 -10.70
C GLY A 211 -5.15 2.02 -11.04
N ALA A 212 -5.07 0.83 -10.44
CA ALA A 212 -3.89 0.01 -10.57
C ALA A 212 -4.16 -1.48 -10.67
N TRP A 213 -3.37 -2.13 -11.51
CA TRP A 213 -3.11 -3.57 -11.48
C TRP A 213 -1.67 -3.84 -11.04
N TRP A 214 -1.46 -4.20 -9.77
CA TRP A 214 -0.15 -4.39 -9.14
C TRP A 214 0.08 -5.83 -8.66
N TYR A 215 1.33 -6.27 -8.62
CA TYR A 215 1.72 -7.59 -8.08
C TYR A 215 0.93 -8.75 -8.71
N PRO A 216 1.04 -8.92 -10.04
CA PRO A 216 0.29 -9.94 -10.73
C PRO A 216 0.55 -11.32 -10.12
N ASP A 217 -0.52 -12.08 -9.89
CA ASP A 217 -0.42 -13.50 -9.57
C ASP A 217 0.31 -14.23 -10.72
N PRO A 218 0.99 -15.36 -10.46
CA PRO A 218 1.61 -16.16 -11.51
C PRO A 218 0.64 -16.43 -12.69
N GLY A 219 1.10 -16.15 -13.91
CA GLY A 219 0.33 -16.30 -15.14
C GLY A 219 -0.56 -15.10 -15.54
N GLN A 220 -0.86 -14.15 -14.63
CA GLN A 220 -1.67 -12.97 -15.00
C GLN A 220 -0.98 -12.10 -16.05
N VAL A 221 0.35 -11.96 -15.98
CA VAL A 221 1.13 -11.20 -16.99
C VAL A 221 1.00 -11.83 -18.37
N ASP A 222 0.96 -13.16 -18.46
CA ASP A 222 0.82 -13.85 -19.75
C ASP A 222 -0.61 -13.71 -20.30
N THR A 223 -1.64 -13.81 -19.45
CA THR A 223 -3.02 -13.55 -19.85
C THR A 223 -3.19 -12.11 -20.33
N PHE A 224 -2.60 -11.14 -19.61
CA PHE A 224 -2.57 -9.75 -20.02
C PHE A 224 -1.93 -9.59 -21.40
N ARG A 225 -0.73 -10.14 -21.62
CA ARG A 225 -0.04 -10.04 -22.92
C ARG A 225 -0.82 -10.70 -24.05
N LYS A 226 -1.46 -11.85 -23.82
CA LYS A 226 -2.35 -12.50 -24.81
C LYS A 226 -3.53 -11.59 -25.18
N ALA A 227 -4.15 -10.95 -24.21
CA ALA A 227 -5.24 -9.99 -24.44
C ALA A 227 -4.75 -8.73 -25.18
N VAL A 228 -3.55 -8.22 -24.86
CA VAL A 228 -2.94 -7.08 -25.56
C VAL A 228 -2.55 -7.43 -27.00
N ALA A 229 -2.05 -8.65 -27.24
CA ALA A 229 -1.67 -9.09 -28.58
C ALA A 229 -2.89 -9.32 -29.48
N THR A 230 -4.00 -9.78 -28.90
CA THR A 230 -5.26 -9.98 -29.61
C THR A 230 -5.79 -8.66 -30.17
N GLU A 231 -6.16 -8.65 -31.45
CA GLU A 231 -6.41 -7.41 -32.17
C GLU A 231 -7.57 -6.57 -31.60
N ARG A 232 -8.70 -7.22 -31.28
CA ARG A 232 -9.87 -6.51 -30.72
C ARG A 232 -9.59 -5.92 -29.33
N SER A 233 -9.19 -6.74 -28.38
CA SER A 233 -8.96 -6.31 -26.98
C SER A 233 -7.72 -5.43 -26.83
N GLY A 234 -6.69 -5.64 -27.64
CA GLY A 234 -5.48 -4.82 -27.65
C GLY A 234 -5.72 -3.41 -28.19
N ARG A 235 -6.50 -3.27 -29.27
CA ARG A 235 -6.93 -1.94 -29.75
C ARG A 235 -7.82 -1.23 -28.73
N GLU A 236 -8.76 -1.95 -28.12
CA GLU A 236 -9.60 -1.43 -27.04
C GLU A 236 -8.75 -0.88 -25.89
N LEU A 237 -7.78 -1.64 -25.38
CA LEU A 237 -6.88 -1.15 -24.32
C LEU A 237 -6.08 0.08 -24.76
N SER A 238 -5.57 0.07 -25.99
CA SER A 238 -4.78 1.21 -26.50
C SER A 238 -5.62 2.49 -26.52
N ALA A 239 -6.87 2.40 -26.97
CA ALA A 239 -7.80 3.53 -26.95
C ALA A 239 -8.13 4.00 -25.53
N ILE A 240 -8.37 3.06 -24.60
CA ILE A 240 -8.64 3.38 -23.19
C ILE A 240 -7.45 4.09 -22.54
N VAL A 241 -6.22 3.60 -22.76
CA VAL A 241 -5.01 4.21 -22.20
C VAL A 241 -4.81 5.63 -22.73
N GLU A 242 -5.06 5.87 -24.01
CA GLU A 242 -4.98 7.20 -24.60
C GLU A 242 -6.07 8.14 -24.07
N ASP A 243 -7.29 7.66 -23.84
CA ASP A 243 -8.36 8.45 -23.22
C ASP A 243 -8.00 8.86 -21.79
N VAL A 244 -7.53 7.90 -20.98
CA VAL A 244 -7.09 8.14 -19.60
C VAL A 244 -5.91 9.12 -19.55
N ARG A 245 -4.97 9.04 -20.50
CA ARG A 245 -3.88 10.05 -20.63
C ARG A 245 -4.41 11.44 -20.95
N LYS A 246 -5.36 11.57 -21.87
CA LYS A 246 -5.98 12.86 -22.21
C LYS A 246 -6.70 13.51 -21.03
N LYS A 247 -7.18 12.70 -20.09
CA LYS A 247 -7.78 13.14 -18.82
C LYS A 247 -6.76 13.49 -17.73
N GLY A 248 -5.47 13.55 -18.08
CA GLY A 248 -4.40 14.00 -17.19
C GLY A 248 -3.81 12.92 -16.28
N TYR A 249 -4.11 11.64 -16.52
CA TYR A 249 -3.50 10.56 -15.75
C TYR A 249 -2.14 10.16 -16.31
N ASP A 250 -1.16 10.04 -15.40
CA ASP A 250 0.13 9.45 -15.71
C ASP A 250 0.00 7.92 -15.76
N ILE A 251 0.53 7.33 -16.84
CA ILE A 251 0.50 5.88 -17.06
C ILE A 251 1.86 5.30 -16.72
N SER A 252 1.90 4.55 -15.63
CA SER A 252 3.11 3.99 -15.06
C SER A 252 2.97 2.50 -14.72
N GLY A 253 4.01 1.95 -14.11
CA GLY A 253 4.07 0.55 -13.69
C GLY A 253 5.44 -0.07 -13.92
N ASP A 254 5.52 -1.35 -13.64
CA ASP A 254 6.69 -2.16 -13.89
C ASP A 254 6.75 -2.47 -15.40
N VAL A 255 7.66 -1.79 -16.10
CA VAL A 255 7.83 -1.91 -17.55
C VAL A 255 9.18 -2.54 -17.88
N MET A 256 9.15 -3.62 -18.66
CA MET A 256 10.35 -4.28 -19.13
C MET A 256 11.14 -3.37 -20.08
N LYS A 257 12.48 -3.42 -20.03
CA LYS A 257 13.33 -2.66 -20.97
C LYS A 257 13.23 -3.17 -22.42
N ARG A 258 13.05 -4.47 -22.59
CA ARG A 258 12.96 -5.13 -23.90
C ARG A 258 11.58 -5.76 -24.10
N PRO A 259 11.10 -5.91 -25.34
CA PRO A 259 9.87 -6.63 -25.62
C PRO A 259 9.91 -8.06 -25.06
N PRO A 260 8.78 -8.60 -24.58
CA PRO A 260 8.70 -9.98 -24.13
C PRO A 260 9.00 -10.95 -25.28
N ARG A 261 9.57 -12.12 -24.96
CA ARG A 261 9.78 -13.20 -25.94
C ARG A 261 8.45 -13.66 -26.52
N GLY A 262 8.44 -14.03 -27.80
CA GLY A 262 7.24 -14.53 -28.50
C GLY A 262 6.39 -13.44 -29.17
N TYR A 263 6.81 -12.18 -29.13
CA TYR A 263 6.16 -11.09 -29.83
C TYR A 263 7.14 -10.37 -30.76
N PRO A 264 6.72 -9.97 -31.97
CA PRO A 264 7.54 -9.16 -32.87
C PRO A 264 7.98 -7.85 -32.19
N THR A 265 9.21 -7.42 -32.43
CA THR A 265 9.73 -6.17 -31.84
C THR A 265 8.98 -4.94 -32.34
N ASP A 266 8.45 -5.00 -33.56
CA ASP A 266 7.67 -4.00 -34.27
C ASP A 266 6.14 -4.14 -34.07
N HIS A 267 5.70 -4.95 -33.11
CA HIS A 267 4.28 -5.09 -32.82
C HIS A 267 3.66 -3.72 -32.46
N ALA A 268 2.50 -3.40 -33.06
CA ALA A 268 1.84 -2.09 -32.91
C ALA A 268 1.59 -1.69 -31.43
N ARG A 269 1.49 -2.67 -30.55
CA ARG A 269 1.25 -2.52 -29.10
C ARG A 269 2.46 -2.90 -28.22
N THR A 270 3.67 -2.86 -28.76
CA THR A 270 4.92 -3.24 -28.03
C THR A 270 5.05 -2.51 -26.69
N ASN A 271 4.68 -1.23 -26.62
CA ASN A 271 4.74 -0.47 -25.36
C ASN A 271 3.87 -1.10 -24.28
N LEU A 272 2.63 -1.48 -24.60
CA LEU A 272 1.73 -2.15 -23.65
C LEU A 272 2.19 -3.56 -23.28
N LEU A 273 2.74 -4.33 -24.24
CA LEU A 273 3.24 -5.69 -23.99
C LEU A 273 4.40 -5.75 -22.97
N ARG A 274 5.14 -4.64 -22.83
CA ARG A 274 6.26 -4.51 -21.88
C ARG A 274 5.79 -4.35 -20.43
N HIS A 275 4.54 -3.97 -20.18
CA HIS A 275 4.02 -3.83 -18.83
C HIS A 275 3.89 -5.19 -18.13
N ARG A 276 4.32 -5.22 -16.87
CA ARG A 276 4.08 -6.27 -15.87
C ARG A 276 3.08 -5.80 -14.81
N SER A 277 2.96 -4.49 -14.63
CA SER A 277 1.85 -3.81 -13.97
C SER A 277 1.43 -2.59 -14.78
N LEU A 278 0.19 -2.15 -14.58
CA LEU A 278 -0.35 -0.97 -15.26
C LEU A 278 -1.09 -0.11 -14.24
N ILE A 279 -0.68 1.16 -14.14
CA ILE A 279 -1.21 2.14 -13.22
C ILE A 279 -1.55 3.40 -13.97
N ALA A 280 -2.71 3.95 -13.70
CA ALA A 280 -3.10 5.29 -14.08
C ALA A 280 -3.27 6.11 -12.80
N ALA A 281 -2.49 7.18 -12.62
CA ALA A 281 -2.55 7.99 -11.40
C ALA A 281 -2.58 9.48 -11.74
N ARG A 282 -3.35 10.26 -10.97
CA ARG A 282 -3.33 11.72 -11.05
C ARG A 282 -3.48 12.36 -9.66
N PRO A 283 -2.79 13.49 -9.39
CA PRO A 283 -3.19 14.34 -8.28
C PRO A 283 -4.60 14.86 -8.53
N LEU A 284 -5.43 14.87 -7.48
CA LEU A 284 -6.69 15.61 -7.47
C LEU A 284 -6.48 17.02 -6.90
N GLY A 285 -5.43 17.21 -6.09
CA GLY A 285 -5.01 18.50 -5.56
C GLY A 285 -5.48 18.75 -4.12
N CYS A 286 -5.37 20.00 -3.69
CA CYS A 286 -5.62 20.46 -2.34
C CYS A 286 -6.49 21.73 -2.27
N GLY A 287 -7.26 22.01 -3.33
CA GLY A 287 -8.19 23.13 -3.37
C GLY A 287 -9.25 23.08 -2.25
N GLN A 288 -9.98 24.19 -2.06
CA GLN A 288 -10.96 24.37 -0.98
C GLN A 288 -12.01 23.24 -0.88
N TRP A 289 -12.35 22.63 -2.01
CA TRP A 289 -13.25 21.49 -2.10
C TRP A 289 -12.82 20.30 -1.22
N LEU A 290 -11.52 20.14 -0.94
CA LEU A 290 -10.96 19.09 -0.07
C LEU A 290 -11.50 19.18 1.36
N HIS A 291 -11.83 20.39 1.80
CA HIS A 291 -12.37 20.70 3.12
C HIS A 291 -13.90 20.70 3.15
N THR A 292 -14.54 20.12 2.14
CA THR A 292 -16.01 20.06 2.00
C THR A 292 -16.47 18.67 1.55
N PRO A 293 -17.78 18.37 1.60
CA PRO A 293 -18.34 17.15 1.02
C PRO A 293 -18.05 16.93 -0.47
N GLU A 294 -17.74 17.99 -1.23
CA GLU A 294 -17.44 17.92 -2.68
C GLU A 294 -16.29 16.96 -3.02
N ALA A 295 -15.37 16.68 -2.07
CA ALA A 295 -14.30 15.70 -2.31
C ALA A 295 -14.84 14.30 -2.66
N VAL A 296 -16.03 13.92 -2.21
CA VAL A 296 -16.69 12.66 -2.60
C VAL A 296 -16.98 12.65 -4.10
N ASP A 297 -17.57 13.72 -4.62
CA ASP A 297 -17.88 13.87 -6.05
C ASP A 297 -16.61 13.85 -6.91
N ARG A 298 -15.55 14.52 -6.46
CA ARG A 298 -14.25 14.50 -7.14
C ARG A 298 -13.65 13.10 -7.22
N VAL A 299 -13.76 12.33 -6.14
CA VAL A 299 -13.30 10.93 -6.10
C VAL A 299 -14.15 10.05 -7.01
N LEU A 300 -15.48 10.21 -7.00
CA LEU A 300 -16.39 9.46 -7.88
C LEU A 300 -16.16 9.77 -9.36
N SER A 301 -16.01 11.05 -9.71
CA SER A 301 -15.66 11.48 -11.07
C SER A 301 -14.34 10.86 -11.53
N ALA A 302 -13.31 10.88 -10.67
CA ALA A 302 -12.03 10.29 -10.99
C ALA A 302 -12.05 8.74 -11.02
N ALA A 303 -12.94 8.10 -10.26
CA ALA A 303 -13.18 6.67 -10.33
C ALA A 303 -13.87 6.29 -11.64
N ALA A 304 -14.82 7.11 -12.11
CA ALA A 304 -15.49 6.93 -13.40
C ALA A 304 -14.51 7.07 -14.58
N ASP A 305 -13.55 8.02 -14.50
CA ASP A 305 -12.48 8.16 -15.48
C ASP A 305 -11.61 6.89 -15.63
N LEU A 306 -11.41 6.17 -14.52
CA LEU A 306 -10.61 4.95 -14.46
C LEU A 306 -11.40 3.68 -14.79
N ASP A 307 -12.73 3.74 -14.83
CA ASP A 307 -13.61 2.58 -14.89
C ASP A 307 -13.32 1.69 -16.10
N ALA A 308 -13.24 2.27 -17.29
CA ALA A 308 -12.98 1.53 -18.52
C ALA A 308 -11.66 0.74 -18.46
N LEU A 309 -10.60 1.34 -17.90
CA LEU A 309 -9.30 0.70 -17.73
C LEU A 309 -9.38 -0.47 -16.74
N LEU A 310 -9.96 -0.21 -15.56
CA LEU A 310 -10.03 -1.20 -14.49
C LEU A 310 -10.94 -2.38 -14.88
N MET A 311 -12.06 -2.11 -15.53
CA MET A 311 -12.97 -3.15 -16.00
C MET A 311 -12.40 -3.96 -17.16
N TRP A 312 -11.60 -3.34 -18.05
CA TRP A 312 -10.84 -4.09 -19.05
C TRP A 312 -9.85 -5.06 -18.37
N LEU A 313 -9.12 -4.60 -17.35
CA LEU A 313 -8.20 -5.43 -16.59
C LEU A 313 -8.93 -6.56 -15.87
N VAL A 314 -10.07 -6.30 -15.22
CA VAL A 314 -10.89 -7.32 -14.53
C VAL A 314 -11.37 -8.39 -15.52
N ARG A 315 -11.76 -7.97 -16.73
CA ARG A 315 -12.26 -8.87 -17.77
C ARG A 315 -11.17 -9.77 -18.34
N HIS A 316 -9.98 -9.23 -18.57
CA HIS A 316 -8.92 -9.89 -19.35
C HIS A 316 -7.78 -10.47 -18.51
N VAL A 317 -7.53 -9.99 -17.29
CA VAL A 317 -6.39 -10.40 -16.47
C VAL A 317 -6.83 -11.40 -15.40
N LYS A 318 -7.27 -12.57 -15.86
CA LYS A 318 -7.67 -13.70 -15.01
C LYS A 318 -6.46 -14.59 -14.70
N ARG A 319 -6.55 -15.36 -13.61
CA ARG A 319 -5.57 -16.43 -13.32
C ARG A 319 -5.52 -17.37 -14.53
N ALA A 320 -4.32 -17.79 -14.92
CA ALA A 320 -4.21 -19.00 -15.75
C ALA A 320 -4.78 -20.18 -14.94
N ALA A 321 -5.60 -21.01 -15.59
CA ALA A 321 -6.28 -22.14 -14.96
C ALA A 321 -5.27 -23.04 -14.24
#